data_AF-A0A1S8TJ59-F1
#
_entry.id   AF-A0A1S8TJ59-F1
#
_cell.length_a   1.000
_cell.length_b   1.000
_cell.length_c   1.000
_cell.angle_alpha   90.00
_cell.angle_beta   90.00
_cell.angle_gamma   90.00
#
_symmetry.space_group_name_H-M   'P 1'
#
loop_
_entity.id
_entity.type
_entity.pdbx_description
1 polymer ?
#
loop_
_entity_poly.entity_id
_entity_poly.type
_entity_poly.pdbx_seq_one_letter_code
_entity_poly.pdbx_strand_id
1 'polypeptide(L)' 'MINEYCPKCHELASMIMTTTEKEEKDDNGKVTKIITNSYHCNKCNTFVRSEDKKVPIA' A
#
# COMPACT_ATOMS: atom_id res chain seq x y z
N MET A 1 -13.80 -1.92 4.71
CA MET A 1 -13.70 -2.41 3.32
C MET A 1 -13.44 -1.23 2.43
N ILE A 2 -12.39 -1.27 1.61
CA ILE A 2 -12.06 -0.20 0.66
C ILE A 2 -12.63 -0.62 -0.69
N ASN A 3 -13.57 0.17 -1.21
CA ASN A 3 -14.14 -0.02 -2.54
C ASN A 3 -13.63 1.09 -3.43
N GLU A 4 -13.07 0.71 -4.57
CA GLU A 4 -12.46 1.65 -5.51
C GLU A 4 -12.73 1.21 -6.94
N TYR A 5 -12.65 2.15 -7.88
CA TYR A 5 -12.84 1.85 -9.28
C TYR A 5 -11.62 1.09 -9.82
N CYS A 6 -11.85 -0.12 -10.34
CA CYS A 6 -10.80 -0.92 -10.95
C CYS A 6 -10.66 -0.52 -12.44
N PRO A 7 -9.51 0.01 -12.88
CA PRO A 7 -9.31 0.41 -14.28
C PRO A 7 -9.32 -0.77 -15.25
N LYS A 8 -9.14 -2.01 -14.78
CA LYS A 8 -9.18 -3.21 -15.62
C LYS A 8 -10.58 -3.83 -15.72
N CYS A 9 -11.35 -3.82 -14.63
CA CYS A 9 -12.73 -4.33 -14.62
C CYS A 9 -13.74 -3.27 -15.08
N HIS A 10 -13.35 -1.99 -15.06
CA HIS A 10 -14.21 -0.84 -15.35
C HIS A 10 -15.43 -0.71 -14.41
N GLU A 11 -15.29 -1.13 -13.16
CA GLU A 11 -16.35 -1.12 -12.16
C GLU A 11 -15.81 -0.83 -10.76
N LEU A 12 -16.70 -0.46 -9.84
CA LEU A 12 -16.40 -0.39 -8.41
C LEU A 12 -16.26 -1.82 -7.87
N ALA A 13 -15.09 -2.12 -7.33
CA ALA A 13 -14.78 -3.41 -6.74
C ALA A 13 -14.17 -3.23 -5.34
N SER A 14 -14.25 -4.26 -4.53
CA SER A 14 -13.54 -4.29 -3.25
C SER A 14 -12.06 -4.53 -3.50
N MET A 15 -11.21 -3.91 -2.68
CA MET A 15 -9.76 -4.04 -2.78
C MET A 15 -9.22 -5.00 -1.74
N ILE A 16 -8.31 -5.88 -2.17
CA ILE A 16 -7.43 -6.66 -1.31
C ILE A 16 -6.23 -5.76 -0.99
N MET A 17 -6.06 -5.45 0.30
CA MET A 17 -4.92 -4.67 0.77
C MET A 17 -3.82 -5.62 1.22
N THR A 18 -2.60 -5.38 0.76
CA THR A 18 -1.39 -6.03 1.24
C THR A 18 -0.48 -4.97 1.86
N THR A 19 -0.03 -5.22 3.08
CA THR A 19 0.88 -4.31 3.79
C THR A 19 2.29 -4.89 3.75
N THR A 20 3.25 -4.07 3.35
CA THR A 20 4.68 -4.38 3.42
C THR A 20 5.36 -3.37 4.32
N GLU A 21 6.24 -3.84 5.17
CA GLU A 21 6.96 -3.02 6.12
C GLU A 21 8.46 -3.13 5.84
N LYS A 22 9.13 -1.98 5.72
CA LYS A 22 10.56 -1.91 5.50
C LYS A 22 11.16 -0.88 6.46
N GLU A 23 12.26 -1.24 7.10
CA GLU A 23 13.05 -0.30 7.88
C GLU A 23 14.13 0.31 6.97
N GLU A 24 14.20 1.63 6.94
CA GLU A 24 15.30 2.36 6.33
C GLU A 24 16.03 3.16 7.39
N LYS A 25 17.36 3.08 7.34
CA LYS A 25 18.25 3.87 8.18
C LYS A 25 18.76 5.02 7.33
N ASP A 26 18.38 6.25 7.70
CA ASP A 26 18.93 7.46 7.09
C ASP A 26 20.41 7.64 7.49
N ASP A 27 21.16 8.43 6.72
CA ASP A 27 22.58 8.76 6.96
C ASP A 27 22.87 9.29 8.38
N ASN A 28 21.87 9.88 9.04
CA ASN A 28 21.95 10.38 10.42
C ASN A 28 21.75 9.29 11.49
N GLY A 29 21.64 8.01 11.09
CA GLY A 29 21.43 6.88 11.99
C GLY A 29 20.00 6.72 12.51
N LYS A 30 19.08 7.58 12.08
CA LYS A 30 17.66 7.51 12.41
C LYS A 30 16.99 6.38 11.63
N VAL A 31 16.27 5.51 12.34
CA VAL A 31 15.51 4.41 11.72
C VAL A 31 14.09 4.90 11.44
N THR A 32 13.69 4.83 10.17
CA THR A 32 12.34 5.13 9.72
C THR A 32 11.70 3.85 9.19
N LYS A 33 10.52 3.51 9.69
CA LYS A 33 9.71 2.42 9.16
C LYS A 33 8.84 2.95 8.02
N ILE A 34 8.98 2.37 6.84
CA ILE A 34 8.12 2.62 5.69
C ILE A 34 7.08 1.50 5.65
N ILE A 35 5.82 1.86 5.79
CA ILE A 35 4.68 0.96 5.70
C ILE A 35 4.01 1.24 4.35
N THR A 36 4.11 0.32 3.42
CA THR A 36 3.49 0.39 2.09
C THR A 36 2.22 -0.45 2.08
N ASN A 37 1.07 0.19 1.90
CA ASN A 37 -0.20 -0.48 1.67
C ASN A 37 -0.49 -0.52 0.18
N SER A 38 -0.49 -1.71 -0.42
CA SER A 38 -0.82 -1.93 -1.83
C SER A 38 -2.24 -2.43 -1.96
N TYR A 39 -3.01 -1.86 -2.88
CA TYR A 39 -4.42 -2.19 -3.11
C TYR A 39 -4.58 -2.86 -4.47
N HIS A 40 -5.08 -4.09 -4.46
CA HIS A 40 -5.36 -4.87 -5.65
C HIS A 40 -6.85 -5.16 -5.75
N CYS A 41 -7.42 -5.11 -6.96
CA CYS A 41 -8.82 -5.45 -7.18
C CYS A 41 -9.09 -6.90 -6.79
N ASN A 42 -10.08 -7.17 -5.94
CA ASN A 42 -10.39 -8.54 -5.49
C ASN A 42 -10.90 -9.47 -6.62
N LYS A 43 -11.39 -8.92 -7.74
CA LYS A 43 -11.91 -9.68 -8.87
C LYS A 43 -10.84 -10.13 -9.85
N CYS A 44 -9.98 -9.20 -10.27
CA CYS A 44 -8.99 -9.44 -11.33
C CYS A 44 -7.53 -9.38 -10.85
N ASN A 45 -7.34 -9.11 -9.56
CA ASN A 45 -6.04 -8.96 -8.91
C ASN A 45 -5.13 -7.87 -9.51
N THR A 46 -5.70 -6.95 -10.31
CA THR A 46 -4.93 -5.84 -10.87
C THR A 46 -4.56 -4.86 -9.77
N PHE A 47 -3.33 -4.37 -9.81
CA PHE A 47 -2.88 -3.28 -8.96
C PHE A 47 -3.66 -2.00 -9.29
N VAL A 48 -4.22 -1.34 -8.27
CA VAL A 48 -4.98 -0.10 -8.42
C VAL A 48 -4.17 1.09 -7.92
N ARG A 49 -3.64 1.00 -6.69
CA ARG A 49 -2.78 2.03 -6.10
C ARG A 49 -1.99 1.50 -4.90
N SER A 50 -1.02 2.29 -4.45
CA SER A 50 -0.33 2.08 -3.18
C SER A 50 -0.24 3.37 -2.39
N GLU A 51 -0.16 3.25 -1.06
CA GLU A 51 0.10 4.35 -0.15
C GLU A 51 1.26 4.02 0.76
N ASP A 52 2.23 4.92 0.82
CA ASP A 52 3.39 4.80 1.70
C ASP A 52 3.20 5.68 2.93
N LYS A 53 3.38 5.08 4.11
CA LYS A 53 3.40 5.80 5.38
C LYS A 53 4.76 5.63 6.03
N LYS A 54 5.48 6.74 6.17
CA LYS A 54 6.73 6.79 6.94
C LYS A 54 6.40 7.03 8.41
N VAL A 55 6.85 6.13 9.27
CA VAL A 55 6.69 6.20 10.72
C VAL A 55 8.09 6.21 11.33
N PRO A 56 8.50 7.27 12.04
CA PRO A 56 9.77 7.26 12.76
C PRO A 56 9.73 6.20 13.86
N ILE A 57 10.78 5.39 13.97
CA ILE A 57 10.98 4.51 15.12
C ILE A 57 11.76 5.33 16.15
N ALA A 58 11.15 5.57 17.31
CA ALA A 58 11.72 6.35 18.41
C ALA A 58 12.66 5.50 19.27
#